data_AF-A0A212CVK2-F1
#
_entry.id   AF-A0A212CVK2-F1
#
_cell.length_a   1.000
_cell.length_b   1.000
_cell.length_c   1.000
_cell.angle_alpha   90.00
_cell.angle_beta   90.00
_cell.angle_gamma   90.00
#
_symmetry.space_group_name_H-M   'P 1'
#
loop_
_entity.id
_entity.type
_entity.pdbx_description
1 polymer ?
#
loop_
_entity_poly.entity_id
_entity_poly.type
_entity_poly.pdbx_seq_one_letter_code
_entity_poly.pdbx_strand_id
1 'polypeptide(L)'
;MPRHEVDFKSIFLRALGVHEGARGRAAECLDASRPWLCYWILHSLELLDEPIPQMVATDAQGQLSRDAWRPDVLLPGHSPSAWVTLSEMLSVCQFLELCQSPEGGFGGGPGQYPHLAPTYAAVNALCIIGTEEAYDVINREKLLQYLYSLKQPDGSFLMHDGGEVDVRSAYCAASVASLTNIITPDLFEGTAEWIARCQNWEGGIGGVPGMEAHGGYTFCGLAALVILKKERSLNLKSLLQWVTSRQMRFEGGFQGRCNKLVDGCYSFWQAGLLPLLHRALHAQGDPALSMSRWMFHQQALQEYILMCCQCPTGGLLDKPGKSRDFYHTCYCLSGLSIAQHFGSGAMLHDVVLGVPENALQPTHPVYNIGPDKVIQATMYFLHKPVPGFEEHEDEASAEPATD
;
A
#
# COMPACT_ATOMS: atom_id res chain seq x y z
N MET A 1 -14.55 25.02 -9.14
CA MET A 1 -15.77 24.76 -8.35
C MET A 1 -15.34 24.47 -6.92
N PRO A 2 -16.04 24.96 -5.90
CA PRO A 2 -15.64 24.76 -4.51
C PRO A 2 -15.62 23.26 -4.18
N ARG A 3 -14.63 22.82 -3.40
CA ARG A 3 -14.63 21.48 -2.80
C ARG A 3 -15.98 21.31 -2.11
N HIS A 4 -16.85 20.45 -2.63
CA HIS A 4 -17.87 19.89 -1.76
C HIS A 4 -17.07 19.15 -0.69
N GLU A 5 -17.16 19.63 0.56
CA GLU A 5 -16.66 18.90 1.73
C GLU A 5 -17.30 17.51 1.67
N VAL A 6 -16.56 16.54 1.13
CA VAL A 6 -16.93 15.15 1.23
C VAL A 6 -16.69 14.85 2.70
N ASP A 7 -17.77 14.62 3.43
CA ASP A 7 -17.73 14.18 4.82
C ASP A 7 -17.15 12.75 4.88
N PHE A 8 -15.83 12.67 4.68
CA PHE A 8 -15.04 11.44 4.74
C PHE A 8 -15.21 10.74 6.09
N LYS A 9 -15.54 11.49 7.14
CA LYS A 9 -15.80 11.00 8.50
C LYS A 9 -17.07 10.17 8.59
N SER A 10 -18.21 10.68 8.12
CA SER A 10 -19.46 9.90 8.04
C SER A 10 -19.31 8.67 7.14
N ILE A 11 -18.52 8.79 6.08
CA ILE A 11 -18.22 7.70 5.15
C ILE A 11 -17.33 6.62 5.80
N PHE A 12 -16.28 7.01 6.53
CA PHE A 12 -15.36 6.12 7.25
C PHE A 12 -16.06 5.34 8.36
N LEU A 13 -16.84 6.03 9.21
CA LEU A 13 -17.58 5.40 10.32
C LEU A 13 -18.71 4.47 9.83
N ARG A 14 -19.35 4.79 8.70
CA ARG A 14 -20.33 3.90 8.06
C ARG A 14 -19.65 2.69 7.41
N ALA A 15 -18.48 2.86 6.79
CA ALA A 15 -17.72 1.78 6.17
C ALA A 15 -17.14 0.80 7.21
N LEU A 16 -16.71 1.29 8.37
CA LEU A 16 -16.22 0.45 9.47
C LEU A 16 -17.33 -0.19 10.32
N GLY A 17 -18.60 0.18 10.10
CA GLY A 17 -19.75 -0.35 10.83
C GLY A 17 -19.88 0.15 12.27
N VAL A 18 -19.27 1.30 12.60
CA VAL A 18 -19.20 1.86 13.97
C VAL A 18 -20.48 2.65 14.32
N HIS A 19 -21.28 3.07 13.33
CA HIS A 19 -22.59 3.67 13.56
C HIS A 19 -23.71 2.63 13.51
N GLU A 20 -24.39 2.41 14.66
CA GLU A 20 -25.65 1.66 14.71
C GLU A 20 -26.69 2.32 13.79
N GLY A 21 -27.26 1.54 12.87
CA GLY A 21 -28.38 1.94 12.02
C GLY A 21 -28.09 2.05 10.52
N ALA A 22 -26.83 1.96 10.09
CA ALA A 22 -26.48 1.99 8.67
C ALA A 22 -25.42 0.94 8.30
N ARG A 23 -25.68 -0.35 8.61
CA ARG A 23 -25.16 -1.42 7.73
C ARG A 23 -25.84 -1.25 6.38
N GLY A 24 -25.24 -0.45 5.50
CA GLY A 24 -25.55 -0.57 4.09
C GLY A 24 -25.16 -2.00 3.71
N ARG A 25 -26.15 -2.85 3.38
CA ARG A 25 -25.96 -4.23 2.88
C ARG A 25 -24.89 -4.37 1.78
N ALA A 26 -24.51 -3.25 1.14
CA ALA A 26 -23.46 -3.14 0.14
C ALA A 26 -22.03 -3.39 0.65
N ALA A 27 -21.73 -3.23 1.95
CA ALA A 27 -20.37 -3.43 2.49
C ALA A 27 -20.12 -4.85 3.05
N GLU A 28 -21.14 -5.70 3.14
CA GLU A 28 -21.03 -7.05 3.70
C GLU A 28 -20.08 -7.95 2.90
N CYS A 29 -19.93 -7.71 1.59
CA CYS A 29 -18.97 -8.44 0.76
C CYS A 29 -17.51 -8.12 1.08
N LEU A 30 -17.24 -7.06 1.85
CA LEU A 30 -15.90 -6.64 2.28
C LEU A 30 -15.67 -6.86 3.78
N ASP A 31 -16.52 -7.65 4.46
CA ASP A 31 -16.35 -7.94 5.89
C ASP A 31 -15.05 -8.71 6.20
N ALA A 32 -14.52 -9.45 5.22
CA ALA A 32 -13.20 -10.09 5.27
C ALA A 32 -12.08 -9.22 4.65
N SER A 33 -12.29 -7.92 4.53
CA SER A 33 -11.35 -6.97 3.93
C SER A 33 -11.40 -5.60 4.62
N ARG A 34 -11.71 -5.56 5.91
CA ARG A 34 -11.81 -4.30 6.66
C ARG A 34 -10.46 -3.59 6.82
N PRO A 35 -9.31 -4.27 7.00
CA PRO A 35 -8.01 -3.61 6.91
C PRO A 35 -7.74 -2.95 5.54
N TRP A 36 -8.28 -3.49 4.45
CA TRP A 36 -8.23 -2.83 3.15
C TRP A 36 -9.02 -1.52 3.12
N LEU A 37 -10.20 -1.50 3.75
CA LEU A 37 -10.97 -0.25 3.89
C LEU A 37 -10.16 0.79 4.68
N CYS A 38 -9.51 0.40 5.78
CA CYS A 38 -8.62 1.29 6.53
C CYS A 38 -7.53 1.86 5.63
N TYR A 39 -6.78 0.99 4.94
CA TYR A 39 -5.70 1.42 4.04
C TYR A 39 -6.19 2.31 2.91
N TRP A 40 -7.21 1.90 2.15
CA TRP A 40 -7.70 2.67 1.00
C TRP A 40 -8.19 4.06 1.40
N ILE A 41 -8.86 4.18 2.54
CA ILE A 41 -9.37 5.47 3.02
C ILE A 41 -8.24 6.33 3.55
N LEU A 42 -7.38 5.81 4.43
CA LEU A 42 -6.28 6.57 5.02
C LEU A 42 -5.28 7.04 3.96
N HIS A 43 -4.94 6.17 3.00
CA HIS A 43 -4.05 6.54 1.90
C HIS A 43 -4.69 7.58 0.97
N SER A 44 -6.00 7.49 0.71
CA SER A 44 -6.68 8.52 -0.08
C SER A 44 -6.65 9.88 0.61
N LEU A 45 -6.81 9.92 1.94
CA LEU A 45 -6.71 11.15 2.74
C LEU A 45 -5.28 11.70 2.75
N GLU A 46 -4.28 10.82 2.94
CA GLU A 46 -2.85 11.16 2.84
C GLU A 46 -2.54 11.83 1.49
N LEU A 47 -2.98 11.24 0.38
CA LEU A 47 -2.76 11.80 -0.96
C LEU A 47 -3.43 13.16 -1.17
N LEU A 48 -4.58 13.37 -0.55
CA LEU A 48 -5.33 14.63 -0.61
C LEU A 48 -4.79 15.70 0.36
N ASP A 49 -3.72 15.40 1.10
CA ASP A 49 -3.16 16.25 2.15
C ASP A 49 -4.20 16.58 3.25
N GLU A 50 -5.17 15.69 3.44
CA GLU A 50 -6.18 15.85 4.48
C GLU A 50 -5.61 15.28 5.80
N PRO A 51 -5.56 16.08 6.87
CA PRO A 51 -4.94 15.66 8.12
C PRO A 51 -5.70 14.46 8.71
N ILE A 52 -4.96 13.41 9.02
CA ILE A 52 -5.47 12.32 9.87
C ILE A 52 -5.49 12.88 11.30
N PRO A 53 -6.66 13.03 11.96
CA PRO A 53 -6.76 13.76 13.22
C PRO A 53 -5.81 13.23 14.31
N GLN A 54 -4.79 14.01 14.71
CA GLN A 54 -3.77 13.59 15.66
C GLN A 54 -4.24 13.52 17.13
N MET A 55 -3.71 12.56 17.89
CA MET A 55 -3.86 12.52 19.36
C MET A 55 -3.03 13.61 20.05
N VAL A 56 -3.62 14.20 21.09
CA VAL A 56 -2.91 14.82 22.22
C VAL A 56 -3.00 13.84 23.39
N ALA A 57 -1.86 13.45 23.96
CA ALA A 57 -1.80 12.50 25.08
C ALA A 57 -2.30 13.10 26.40
N THR A 58 -3.02 12.26 27.17
CA THR A 58 -3.21 12.21 28.64
C THR A 58 -3.49 13.49 29.44
N ASP A 59 -4.45 13.41 30.38
CA ASP A 59 -4.56 14.39 31.46
C ASP A 59 -3.41 14.24 32.49
N ALA A 60 -3.31 15.22 33.38
CA ALA A 60 -2.18 15.45 34.29
C ALA A 60 -1.95 14.36 35.36
N GLN A 61 -2.61 13.19 35.26
CA GLN A 61 -2.51 12.11 36.25
C GLN A 61 -2.12 10.74 35.69
N GLY A 62 -1.90 10.59 34.38
CA GLY A 62 -1.18 9.43 33.82
C GLY A 62 -1.82 8.05 34.07
N GLN A 63 -3.15 7.95 34.17
CA GLN A 63 -3.85 6.67 34.22
C GLN A 63 -4.68 6.40 32.96
N LEU A 64 -4.47 5.23 32.35
CA LEU A 64 -5.32 4.66 31.30
C LEU A 64 -6.67 4.26 31.90
N SER A 65 -7.74 4.98 31.56
CA SER A 65 -9.09 4.53 31.86
C SER A 65 -9.47 3.37 30.93
N ARG A 66 -9.45 2.14 31.45
CA ARG A 66 -10.03 0.94 30.82
C ARG A 66 -11.57 0.94 30.81
N ASP A 67 -12.21 1.99 31.32
CA ASP A 67 -13.66 2.05 31.55
C ASP A 67 -14.44 2.94 30.57
N ALA A 68 -13.81 3.46 29.51
CA ALA A 68 -14.45 4.40 28.59
C ALA A 68 -15.39 3.77 27.53
N TRP A 69 -15.60 2.45 27.55
CA TRP A 69 -16.71 1.83 26.82
C TRP A 69 -17.82 1.44 27.80
N ARG A 70 -18.74 2.37 28.06
CA ARG A 70 -20.09 2.05 28.53
C ARG A 70 -21.10 2.49 27.46
N PRO A 71 -22.02 1.64 27.00
CA PRO A 71 -22.96 1.98 25.93
C PRO A 71 -23.95 3.10 26.29
N ASP A 72 -24.09 3.50 27.56
CA ASP A 72 -25.27 4.23 28.03
C ASP A 72 -24.96 5.44 28.91
N VAL A 73 -24.47 6.56 28.36
CA VAL A 73 -24.62 7.88 29.02
C VAL A 73 -24.75 9.02 27.99
N LEU A 74 -25.97 9.51 27.79
CA LEU A 74 -26.25 10.80 27.15
C LEU A 74 -26.32 11.89 28.23
N LEU A 75 -25.46 12.91 28.17
CA LEU A 75 -25.67 14.18 28.89
C LEU A 75 -25.94 15.30 27.89
N PRO A 76 -26.97 16.15 28.09
CA PRO A 76 -27.36 17.15 27.11
C PRO A 76 -26.65 18.49 27.34
N GLY A 77 -26.25 19.13 26.23
CA GLY A 77 -26.24 20.59 26.14
C GLY A 77 -24.88 21.28 26.04
N HIS A 78 -24.02 20.95 25.06
CA HIS A 78 -22.94 21.84 24.59
C HIS A 78 -22.70 21.67 23.07
N SER A 79 -22.19 22.73 22.43
CA SER A 79 -22.06 22.93 20.97
C SER A 79 -21.18 21.87 20.25
N PRO A 80 -21.51 21.41 19.02
CA PRO A 80 -20.96 20.16 18.43
C PRO A 80 -19.60 20.26 17.71
N SER A 81 -18.95 21.41 17.62
CA SER A 81 -17.87 21.61 16.63
C SER A 81 -16.43 21.51 17.16
N ALA A 82 -16.19 21.12 18.43
CA ALA A 82 -14.85 21.23 19.02
C ALA A 82 -14.35 20.05 19.88
N TRP A 83 -15.05 18.90 19.92
CA TRP A 83 -14.69 17.79 20.82
C TRP A 83 -14.34 16.46 20.13
N VAL A 84 -14.25 16.40 18.80
CA VAL A 84 -14.27 15.10 18.08
C VAL A 84 -13.08 14.93 17.14
N THR A 85 -11.87 14.97 17.69
CA THR A 85 -10.62 14.76 16.92
C THR A 85 -9.66 13.74 17.52
N LEU A 86 -9.78 13.36 18.80
CA LEU A 86 -8.86 12.40 19.45
C LEU A 86 -9.29 10.93 19.40
N SER A 87 -10.59 10.63 19.22
CA SER A 87 -11.14 9.27 19.39
C SER A 87 -10.88 8.33 18.21
N GLU A 88 -10.49 8.84 17.03
CA GLU A 88 -10.62 8.10 15.78
C GLU A 88 -9.34 7.33 15.39
N MET A 89 -8.13 7.84 15.68
CA MET A 89 -6.89 7.10 15.38
C MET A 89 -6.62 5.95 16.36
N LEU A 90 -6.88 6.16 17.66
CA LEU A 90 -6.96 5.08 18.64
C LEU A 90 -7.92 4.00 18.15
N SER A 91 -9.03 4.39 17.51
CA SER A 91 -9.99 3.41 16.98
C SER A 91 -9.41 2.59 15.82
N VAL A 92 -8.51 3.12 14.99
CA VAL A 92 -7.88 2.34 13.90
C VAL A 92 -6.77 1.44 14.43
N CYS A 93 -5.87 1.94 15.26
CA CYS A 93 -4.81 1.13 15.86
C CYS A 93 -5.42 -0.02 16.68
N GLN A 94 -6.40 0.28 17.55
CA GLN A 94 -7.12 -0.74 18.33
C GLN A 94 -7.91 -1.69 17.44
N PHE A 95 -8.56 -1.20 16.38
CA PHE A 95 -9.28 -2.06 15.45
C PHE A 95 -8.34 -3.03 14.72
N LEU A 96 -7.18 -2.54 14.25
CA LEU A 96 -6.20 -3.38 13.58
C LEU A 96 -5.53 -4.34 14.56
N GLU A 97 -5.32 -3.94 15.82
CA GLU A 97 -4.89 -4.85 16.90
C GLU A 97 -5.90 -6.00 17.10
N LEU A 98 -7.21 -5.70 17.11
CA LEU A 98 -8.26 -6.73 17.15
C LEU A 98 -8.30 -7.63 15.90
N CYS A 99 -7.80 -7.14 14.76
CA CYS A 99 -7.66 -7.94 13.54
C CYS A 99 -6.35 -8.74 13.53
N GLN A 100 -5.39 -8.46 14.41
CA GLN A 100 -4.14 -9.19 14.48
C GLN A 100 -4.37 -10.59 15.06
N SER A 101 -3.83 -11.61 14.40
CA SER A 101 -3.92 -12.98 14.88
C SER A 101 -2.88 -13.25 15.97
N PRO A 102 -3.20 -14.03 17.01
CA PRO A 102 -2.20 -14.51 17.98
C PRO A 102 -1.11 -15.41 17.32
N GLU A 103 -1.38 -15.95 16.13
CA GLU A 103 -0.42 -16.73 15.35
C GLU A 103 0.45 -15.87 14.42
N GLY A 104 0.22 -14.56 14.38
CA GLY A 104 0.92 -13.61 13.50
C GLY A 104 0.14 -13.26 12.24
N GLY A 105 0.43 -12.08 11.69
CA GLY A 105 -0.35 -11.51 10.59
C GLY A 105 -1.69 -10.93 11.05
N PHE A 106 -2.44 -10.34 10.10
CA PHE A 106 -3.75 -9.75 10.33
C PHE A 106 -4.81 -10.46 9.49
N GLY A 107 -6.00 -10.63 10.05
CA GLY A 107 -7.18 -11.16 9.37
C GLY A 107 -8.03 -10.07 8.72
N GLY A 108 -9.05 -10.48 7.97
CA GLY A 108 -9.97 -9.58 7.27
C GLY A 108 -10.88 -8.75 8.17
N GLY A 109 -10.96 -9.13 9.45
CA GLY A 109 -11.72 -8.48 10.52
C GLY A 109 -11.44 -9.19 11.87
N PRO A 110 -11.95 -8.67 12.99
CA PRO A 110 -11.68 -9.24 14.31
C PRO A 110 -12.05 -10.71 14.42
N GLY A 111 -11.14 -11.53 14.93
CA GLY A 111 -11.32 -12.98 15.12
C GLY A 111 -11.24 -13.82 13.84
N GLN A 112 -10.96 -13.24 12.68
CA GLN A 112 -10.73 -13.99 11.44
C GLN A 112 -9.28 -14.49 11.37
N TYR A 113 -9.06 -15.57 10.60
CA TYR A 113 -7.71 -16.09 10.35
C TYR A 113 -6.82 -15.05 9.65
N PRO A 114 -5.51 -15.06 9.93
CA PRO A 114 -4.59 -14.16 9.27
C PRO A 114 -4.49 -14.47 7.77
N HIS A 115 -4.26 -13.44 6.98
CA HIS A 115 -4.14 -13.54 5.52
C HIS A 115 -3.20 -12.43 5.01
N LEU A 116 -2.35 -12.71 4.02
CA LEU A 116 -1.32 -11.77 3.55
C LEU A 116 -1.90 -10.47 2.98
N ALA A 117 -3.03 -10.53 2.27
CA ALA A 117 -3.70 -9.33 1.77
C ALA A 117 -4.11 -8.32 2.88
N PRO A 118 -4.94 -8.67 3.90
CA PRO A 118 -5.20 -7.75 5.01
C PRO A 118 -3.97 -7.48 5.88
N THR A 119 -2.98 -8.36 5.92
CA THR A 119 -1.69 -8.09 6.59
C THR A 119 -0.94 -6.94 5.92
N TYR A 120 -0.83 -6.95 4.58
CA TYR A 120 -0.29 -5.83 3.80
C TYR A 120 -1.05 -4.53 4.07
N ALA A 121 -2.38 -4.58 3.99
CA ALA A 121 -3.21 -3.40 4.20
C ALA A 121 -3.10 -2.84 5.63
N ALA A 122 -3.10 -3.70 6.66
CA ALA A 122 -2.95 -3.29 8.05
C ALA A 122 -1.58 -2.63 8.30
N VAL A 123 -0.49 -3.25 7.85
CA VAL A 123 0.86 -2.70 8.02
C VAL A 123 0.99 -1.34 7.32
N ASN A 124 0.50 -1.21 6.08
CA ASN A 124 0.50 0.07 5.39
C ASN A 124 -0.35 1.13 6.10
N ALA A 125 -1.54 0.78 6.59
CA ALA A 125 -2.39 1.70 7.35
C ALA A 125 -1.70 2.20 8.63
N LEU A 126 -1.05 1.31 9.38
CA LEU A 126 -0.27 1.66 10.57
C LEU A 126 0.93 2.55 10.21
N CYS A 127 1.61 2.29 9.08
CA CYS A 127 2.70 3.13 8.61
C CYS A 127 2.25 4.53 8.16
N ILE A 128 1.06 4.65 7.57
CA ILE A 128 0.47 5.96 7.21
C ILE A 128 0.18 6.77 8.49
N ILE A 129 -0.37 6.13 9.52
CA ILE A 129 -0.58 6.76 10.84
C ILE A 129 0.76 7.21 11.42
N GLY A 130 1.77 6.35 11.38
CA GLY A 130 3.16 6.73 11.59
C GLY A 130 3.49 7.18 13.00
N THR A 131 2.75 6.74 14.01
CA THR A 131 3.06 6.94 15.43
C THR A 131 3.72 5.70 16.01
N GLU A 132 4.47 5.85 17.11
CA GLU A 132 5.04 4.70 17.83
C GLU A 132 3.97 3.70 18.27
N GLU A 133 2.82 4.20 18.75
CA GLU A 133 1.66 3.37 19.08
C GLU A 133 1.20 2.52 17.88
N ALA A 134 1.10 3.11 16.68
CA ALA A 134 0.71 2.37 15.48
C ALA A 134 1.78 1.32 15.09
N TYR A 135 3.06 1.66 15.20
CA TYR A 135 4.13 0.72 14.92
C TYR A 135 4.15 -0.46 15.90
N ASP A 136 3.91 -0.19 17.19
CA ASP A 136 3.93 -1.19 18.26
C ASP A 136 2.70 -2.11 18.27
N VAL A 137 1.66 -1.81 17.49
CA VAL A 137 0.58 -2.79 17.20
C VAL A 137 1.14 -4.03 16.50
N ILE A 138 2.22 -3.91 15.73
CA ILE A 138 2.74 -5.02 14.91
C ILE A 138 3.56 -5.98 15.78
N ASN A 139 3.04 -7.18 16.03
CA ASN A 139 3.81 -8.26 16.64
C ASN A 139 4.79 -8.85 15.61
N ARG A 140 6.02 -8.36 15.60
CA ARG A 140 7.06 -8.68 14.60
C ARG A 140 7.52 -10.13 14.67
N GLU A 141 7.66 -10.66 15.88
CA GLU A 141 8.09 -12.03 16.14
C GLU A 141 7.08 -13.02 15.54
N LYS A 142 5.79 -12.79 15.80
CA LYS A 142 4.71 -13.61 15.26
C LYS A 142 4.50 -13.37 13.77
N LEU A 143 4.64 -12.13 13.29
CA LEU A 143 4.56 -11.84 11.87
C LEU A 143 5.62 -12.64 11.09
N LEU A 144 6.87 -12.69 11.55
CA LEU A 144 7.90 -13.49 10.91
C LEU A 144 7.56 -14.99 10.92
N GLN A 145 7.12 -15.52 12.07
CA GLN A 145 6.68 -16.93 12.18
C GLN A 145 5.54 -17.25 11.19
N TYR A 146 4.59 -16.33 11.02
CA TYR A 146 3.50 -16.44 10.07
C TYR A 146 4.00 -16.42 8.61
N LEU A 147 4.95 -15.56 8.25
CA LEU A 147 5.50 -15.58 6.90
C LEU A 147 6.18 -16.92 6.58
N TYR A 148 6.91 -17.49 7.54
CA TYR A 148 7.51 -18.82 7.39
C TYR A 148 6.48 -19.95 7.26
N SER A 149 5.35 -19.89 7.97
CA SER A 149 4.31 -20.92 7.84
C SER A 149 3.67 -20.96 6.45
N LEU A 150 3.73 -19.84 5.71
CA LEU A 150 3.21 -19.73 4.35
C LEU A 150 4.25 -20.02 3.27
N LYS A 151 5.54 -19.95 3.58
CA LYS A 151 6.64 -20.13 2.62
C LYS A 151 6.62 -21.53 2.01
N GLN A 152 6.59 -21.60 0.69
CA GLN A 152 6.61 -22.86 -0.07
C GLN A 152 8.02 -23.24 -0.53
N PRO A 153 8.28 -24.54 -0.78
CA PRO A 153 9.59 -25.03 -1.24
C PRO A 153 10.02 -24.45 -2.60
N ASP A 154 9.08 -24.09 -3.46
CA ASP A 154 9.38 -23.58 -4.81
C ASP A 154 9.65 -22.07 -4.85
N GLY A 155 9.68 -21.41 -3.69
CA GLY A 155 9.89 -19.96 -3.55
C GLY A 155 8.61 -19.14 -3.41
N SER A 156 7.44 -19.72 -3.70
CA SER A 156 6.17 -19.02 -3.52
C SER A 156 5.74 -18.93 -2.06
N PHE A 157 4.66 -18.19 -1.81
CA PHE A 157 3.97 -18.17 -0.53
C PHE A 157 2.49 -18.47 -0.75
N LEU A 158 1.87 -19.14 0.21
CA LEU A 158 0.40 -19.16 0.33
C LEU A 158 -0.11 -17.78 0.73
N MET A 159 -1.35 -17.43 0.37
CA MET A 159 -1.99 -16.21 0.87
C MET A 159 -2.40 -16.32 2.34
N HIS A 160 -2.76 -17.52 2.79
CA HIS A 160 -3.10 -17.87 4.17
C HIS A 160 -2.99 -19.39 4.36
N ASP A 161 -3.15 -19.91 5.58
CA ASP A 161 -3.14 -21.36 5.83
C ASP A 161 -4.23 -22.07 5.00
N GLY A 162 -3.81 -23.09 4.24
CA GLY A 162 -4.68 -23.81 3.29
C GLY A 162 -5.20 -22.98 2.10
N GLY A 163 -4.67 -21.77 1.88
CA GLY A 163 -5.11 -20.83 0.86
C GLY A 163 -4.50 -21.05 -0.53
N GLU A 164 -4.75 -20.10 -1.43
CA GLU A 164 -4.17 -20.09 -2.78
C GLU A 164 -2.72 -19.59 -2.81
N VAL A 165 -2.03 -19.87 -3.92
CA VAL A 165 -0.72 -19.31 -4.25
C VAL A 165 -0.83 -18.46 -5.51
N ASP A 166 -0.41 -17.21 -5.44
CA ASP A 166 -0.07 -16.37 -6.59
C ASP A 166 0.86 -15.23 -6.17
N VAL A 167 1.37 -14.45 -7.13
CA VAL A 167 2.40 -13.43 -6.88
C VAL A 167 1.97 -12.30 -5.93
N ARG A 168 0.68 -12.17 -5.59
CA ARG A 168 0.25 -11.26 -4.52
C ARG A 168 0.90 -11.63 -3.20
N SER A 169 1.05 -12.92 -2.90
CA SER A 169 1.62 -13.37 -1.63
C SER A 169 3.08 -12.95 -1.49
N ALA A 170 3.87 -13.12 -2.55
CA ALA A 170 5.27 -12.70 -2.59
C ALA A 170 5.43 -11.19 -2.35
N TYR A 171 4.59 -10.37 -2.98
CA TYR A 171 4.61 -8.92 -2.75
C TYR A 171 4.14 -8.54 -1.35
N CYS A 172 3.01 -9.09 -0.88
CA CYS A 172 2.50 -8.79 0.46
C CYS A 172 3.53 -9.16 1.54
N ALA A 173 4.14 -10.35 1.43
CA ALA A 173 5.18 -10.81 2.34
C ALA A 173 6.43 -9.92 2.28
N ALA A 174 6.95 -9.64 1.08
CA ALA A 174 8.12 -8.78 0.91
C ALA A 174 7.88 -7.36 1.43
N SER A 175 6.70 -6.81 1.15
CA SER A 175 6.30 -5.46 1.58
C SER A 175 6.28 -5.32 3.09
N VAL A 176 5.61 -6.23 3.79
CA VAL A 176 5.53 -6.12 5.26
C VAL A 176 6.87 -6.47 5.90
N ALA A 177 7.57 -7.48 5.38
CA ALA A 177 8.85 -7.89 5.94
C ALA A 177 9.93 -6.81 5.84
N SER A 178 9.97 -6.08 4.72
CA SER A 178 10.93 -4.99 4.52
C SER A 178 10.61 -3.76 5.35
N LEU A 179 9.33 -3.37 5.45
CA LEU A 179 8.92 -2.23 6.28
C LEU A 179 9.21 -2.48 7.76
N THR A 180 8.93 -3.70 8.26
CA THR A 180 9.04 -4.02 9.68
C THR A 180 10.40 -4.62 10.09
N ASN A 181 11.39 -4.58 9.19
CA ASN A 181 12.74 -5.12 9.40
C ASN A 181 12.75 -6.56 9.94
N ILE A 182 12.11 -7.51 9.25
CA ILE A 182 12.06 -8.92 9.65
C ILE A 182 12.53 -9.89 8.55
N ILE A 183 13.22 -9.38 7.52
CA ILE A 183 13.78 -10.22 6.48
C ILE A 183 14.96 -11.02 7.04
N THR A 184 14.89 -12.35 6.95
CA THR A 184 16.01 -13.27 7.21
C THR A 184 16.64 -13.74 5.88
N PRO A 185 17.85 -14.34 5.90
CA PRO A 185 18.51 -14.80 4.68
C PRO A 185 17.71 -15.82 3.85
N ASP A 186 16.94 -16.67 4.52
CA ASP A 186 16.24 -17.83 3.94
C ASP A 186 14.74 -17.58 3.69
N LEU A 187 14.13 -16.56 4.33
CA LEU A 187 12.69 -16.28 4.17
C LEU A 187 12.26 -16.16 2.71
N PHE A 188 13.07 -15.47 1.89
CA PHE A 188 12.79 -15.27 0.47
C PHE A 188 13.64 -16.14 -0.46
N GLU A 189 14.28 -17.20 0.03
CA GLU A 189 15.04 -18.13 -0.81
C GLU A 189 14.14 -18.76 -1.90
N GLY A 190 14.57 -18.67 -3.16
CA GLY A 190 13.83 -19.13 -4.33
C GLY A 190 12.71 -18.21 -4.82
N THR A 191 12.35 -17.15 -4.07
CA THR A 191 11.21 -16.29 -4.39
C THR A 191 11.44 -15.51 -5.68
N ALA A 192 12.65 -15.00 -5.88
CA ALA A 192 12.97 -14.21 -7.07
C ALA A 192 12.87 -15.05 -8.36
N GLU A 193 13.35 -16.29 -8.29
CA GLU A 193 13.28 -17.29 -9.36
C GLU A 193 11.82 -17.68 -9.62
N TRP A 194 11.03 -17.87 -8.56
CA TRP A 194 9.60 -18.15 -8.69
C TRP A 194 8.86 -17.01 -9.42
N ILE A 195 9.06 -15.76 -9.00
CA ILE A 195 8.48 -14.57 -9.65
C ILE A 195 8.92 -14.47 -11.11
N ALA A 196 10.19 -14.76 -11.41
CA ALA A 196 10.71 -14.71 -12.77
C ALA A 196 9.98 -15.70 -13.71
N ARG A 197 9.62 -16.89 -13.22
CA ARG A 197 8.79 -17.86 -13.98
C ARG A 197 7.37 -17.37 -14.26
N CYS A 198 6.89 -16.36 -13.53
CA CYS A 198 5.58 -15.75 -13.77
C CYS A 198 5.61 -14.73 -14.91
N GLN A 199 6.79 -14.24 -15.33
CA GLN A 199 6.90 -13.44 -16.56
C GLN A 199 6.68 -14.33 -17.78
N ASN A 200 5.77 -13.92 -18.66
CA ASN A 200 5.37 -14.73 -19.81
C ASN A 200 5.82 -14.13 -21.16
N TRP A 201 5.39 -14.75 -22.26
CA TRP A 201 5.71 -14.35 -23.64
C TRP A 201 5.27 -12.94 -24.02
N GLU A 202 4.29 -12.36 -23.31
CA GLU A 202 3.83 -10.99 -23.54
C GLU A 202 4.80 -9.95 -22.98
N GLY A 203 5.65 -10.35 -22.02
CA GLY A 203 6.59 -9.49 -21.31
C GLY A 203 6.12 -9.05 -19.92
N GLY A 204 4.81 -9.06 -19.64
CA GLY A 204 4.29 -8.85 -18.29
C GLY A 204 4.29 -10.12 -17.45
N ILE A 205 3.76 -10.04 -16.23
CA ILE A 205 3.76 -11.13 -15.24
C ILE A 205 2.33 -11.59 -14.97
N GLY A 206 2.11 -12.91 -14.96
CA GLY A 206 0.86 -13.55 -14.56
C GLY A 206 0.79 -13.85 -13.07
N GLY A 207 -0.37 -14.31 -12.58
CA GLY A 207 -0.55 -14.64 -11.16
C GLY A 207 0.36 -15.80 -10.71
N VAL A 208 0.50 -16.80 -11.55
CA VAL A 208 1.38 -17.97 -11.37
C VAL A 208 2.08 -18.27 -12.71
N PRO A 209 3.13 -19.12 -12.73
CA PRO A 209 3.82 -19.46 -13.97
C PRO A 209 2.86 -19.97 -15.05
N GLY A 210 3.01 -19.43 -16.27
CA GLY A 210 2.20 -19.80 -17.44
C GLY A 210 0.90 -19.02 -17.63
N MET A 211 0.49 -18.18 -16.68
CA MET A 211 -0.73 -17.37 -16.80
C MET A 211 -0.55 -16.11 -17.65
N GLU A 212 -1.68 -15.56 -18.13
CA GLU A 212 -1.75 -14.28 -18.86
C GLU A 212 -1.18 -13.12 -18.04
N ALA A 213 -0.43 -12.24 -18.69
CA ALA A 213 0.17 -11.07 -18.06
C ALA A 213 -0.91 -10.09 -17.62
N HIS A 214 -0.84 -9.63 -16.36
CA HIS A 214 -1.87 -8.78 -15.75
C HIS A 214 -1.25 -7.65 -14.93
N GLY A 215 -1.79 -6.43 -15.03
CA GLY A 215 -1.24 -5.23 -14.38
C GLY A 215 -1.02 -5.41 -12.88
N GLY A 216 -2.05 -5.85 -12.14
CA GLY A 216 -1.94 -6.11 -10.70
C GLY A 216 -0.85 -7.13 -10.32
N TYR A 217 -0.77 -8.27 -11.02
CA TYR A 217 0.26 -9.29 -10.78
C TYR A 217 1.65 -8.83 -11.22
N THR A 218 1.72 -8.03 -12.28
CA THR A 218 2.96 -7.42 -12.78
C THR A 218 3.52 -6.42 -11.78
N PHE A 219 2.67 -5.58 -11.19
CA PHE A 219 3.06 -4.71 -10.09
C PHE A 219 3.61 -5.51 -8.92
N CYS A 220 2.86 -6.52 -8.45
CA CYS A 220 3.28 -7.36 -7.33
C CYS A 220 4.66 -7.99 -7.60
N GLY A 221 4.84 -8.61 -8.77
CA GLY A 221 6.09 -9.27 -9.13
C GLY A 221 7.28 -8.29 -9.20
N LEU A 222 7.13 -7.16 -9.91
CA LEU A 222 8.23 -6.20 -10.03
C LEU A 222 8.53 -5.52 -8.69
N ALA A 223 7.52 -5.08 -7.95
CA ALA A 223 7.70 -4.43 -6.64
C ALA A 223 8.37 -5.36 -5.62
N ALA A 224 7.97 -6.63 -5.57
CA ALA A 224 8.63 -7.65 -4.74
C ALA A 224 10.11 -7.80 -5.13
N LEU A 225 10.43 -7.89 -6.42
CA LEU A 225 11.82 -7.99 -6.87
C LEU A 225 12.64 -6.72 -6.59
N VAL A 226 12.03 -5.54 -6.61
CA VAL A 226 12.70 -4.28 -6.20
C VAL A 226 13.05 -4.31 -4.72
N ILE A 227 12.14 -4.81 -3.86
CA ILE A 227 12.42 -5.00 -2.42
C ILE A 227 13.58 -5.98 -2.23
N LEU A 228 13.54 -7.11 -2.96
CA LEU A 228 14.56 -8.15 -2.88
C LEU A 228 15.87 -7.81 -3.59
N LYS A 229 15.96 -6.66 -4.30
CA LYS A 229 17.11 -6.24 -5.12
C LYS A 229 17.46 -7.27 -6.22
N LYS A 230 16.43 -7.81 -6.88
CA LYS A 230 16.50 -8.90 -7.88
C LYS A 230 15.78 -8.58 -9.18
N GLU A 231 15.61 -7.29 -9.52
CA GLU A 231 14.91 -6.83 -10.73
C GLU A 231 15.48 -7.44 -12.02
N ARG A 232 16.80 -7.70 -12.03
CA ARG A 232 17.53 -8.32 -13.16
C ARG A 232 17.14 -9.78 -13.44
N SER A 233 16.33 -10.40 -12.57
CA SER A 233 15.76 -11.73 -12.81
C SER A 233 14.68 -11.70 -13.91
N LEU A 234 14.16 -10.52 -14.24
CA LEU A 234 13.18 -10.32 -15.31
C LEU A 234 13.84 -9.79 -16.58
N ASN A 235 13.19 -10.07 -17.72
CA ASN A 235 13.44 -9.33 -18.95
C ASN A 235 12.76 -7.95 -18.87
N LEU A 236 13.49 -6.95 -18.39
CA LEU A 236 12.98 -5.59 -18.21
C LEU A 236 12.59 -4.91 -19.53
N LYS A 237 13.20 -5.29 -20.64
CA LYS A 237 12.88 -4.72 -21.97
C LYS A 237 11.49 -5.14 -22.42
N SER A 238 11.19 -6.44 -22.38
CA SER A 238 9.85 -6.93 -22.74
C SER A 238 8.80 -6.45 -21.74
N LEU A 239 9.14 -6.34 -20.45
CA LEU A 239 8.26 -5.79 -19.44
C LEU A 239 7.91 -4.32 -19.70
N LEU A 240 8.92 -3.48 -19.99
CA LEU A 240 8.71 -2.07 -20.34
C LEU A 240 7.84 -1.93 -21.59
N GLN A 241 8.11 -2.71 -22.63
CA GLN A 241 7.30 -2.69 -23.86
C GLN A 241 5.86 -3.14 -23.58
N TRP A 242 5.68 -4.16 -22.73
CA TRP A 242 4.36 -4.65 -22.35
C TRP A 242 3.56 -3.56 -21.63
N VAL A 243 4.09 -2.98 -20.55
CA VAL A 243 3.32 -2.02 -19.73
C VAL A 243 3.00 -0.73 -20.50
N THR A 244 3.94 -0.22 -21.31
CA THR A 244 3.69 0.96 -22.15
C THR A 244 2.59 0.71 -23.17
N SER A 245 2.46 -0.52 -23.66
CA SER A 245 1.37 -0.95 -24.55
C SER A 245 0.02 -1.14 -23.84
N ARG A 246 -0.05 -0.99 -22.51
CA ARG A 246 -1.29 -1.05 -21.72
C ARG A 246 -1.96 0.31 -21.57
N GLN A 247 -1.29 1.41 -21.90
CA GLN A 247 -1.95 2.71 -21.94
C GLN A 247 -2.84 2.80 -23.17
N MET A 248 -4.10 3.14 -22.96
CA MET A 248 -5.12 3.18 -24.00
C MET A 248 -4.94 4.44 -24.84
N ARG A 249 -4.68 4.26 -26.14
CA ARG A 249 -4.35 5.36 -27.06
C ARG A 249 -5.44 6.43 -27.21
N PHE A 250 -6.69 6.10 -26.91
CA PHE A 250 -7.82 7.03 -27.02
C PHE A 250 -8.29 7.50 -25.64
N GLU A 251 -8.57 6.56 -24.74
CA GLU A 251 -9.09 6.86 -23.41
C GLU A 251 -8.05 7.54 -22.49
N GLY A 252 -6.75 7.33 -22.72
CA GLY A 252 -5.65 7.89 -21.90
C GLY A 252 -5.35 7.11 -20.62
N GLY A 253 -6.34 6.40 -20.07
CA GLY A 253 -6.19 5.45 -18.96
C GLY A 253 -5.49 4.14 -19.35
N PHE A 254 -5.44 3.18 -18.43
CA PHE A 254 -4.80 1.88 -18.66
C PHE A 254 -5.79 0.71 -18.67
N GLN A 255 -5.50 -0.32 -19.45
CA GLN A 255 -6.14 -1.64 -19.35
C GLN A 255 -5.30 -2.59 -18.50
N GLY A 256 -5.95 -3.51 -17.78
CA GLY A 256 -5.24 -4.51 -16.97
C GLY A 256 -4.49 -5.57 -17.78
N ARG A 257 -4.98 -5.89 -18.97
CA ARG A 257 -4.45 -6.92 -19.88
C ARG A 257 -4.73 -6.54 -21.34
N CYS A 258 -4.03 -7.14 -22.28
CA CYS A 258 -4.24 -6.89 -23.70
C CYS A 258 -5.70 -7.17 -24.12
N ASN A 259 -6.27 -6.34 -25.00
CA ASN A 259 -7.66 -6.45 -25.49
C ASN A 259 -8.75 -6.41 -24.40
N LYS A 260 -8.45 -5.85 -23.22
CA LYS A 260 -9.46 -5.57 -22.18
C LYS A 260 -9.79 -4.07 -22.14
N LEU A 261 -10.84 -3.72 -21.41
CA LEU A 261 -11.27 -2.34 -21.28
C LEU A 261 -10.31 -1.54 -20.41
N VAL A 262 -10.33 -0.22 -20.59
CA VAL A 262 -9.74 0.74 -19.65
C VAL A 262 -10.39 0.60 -18.27
N ASP A 263 -9.64 0.84 -17.21
CA ASP A 263 -10.15 0.89 -15.83
C ASP A 263 -9.25 1.76 -14.95
N GLY A 264 -9.87 2.64 -14.16
CA GLY A 264 -9.24 3.62 -13.30
C GLY A 264 -8.25 3.04 -12.30
N CYS A 265 -8.47 1.85 -11.75
CA CYS A 265 -7.54 1.28 -10.77
C CYS A 265 -6.17 0.93 -11.38
N TYR A 266 -6.12 0.63 -12.68
CA TYR A 266 -4.85 0.39 -13.37
C TYR A 266 -4.02 1.64 -13.57
N SER A 267 -4.55 2.82 -13.24
CA SER A 267 -3.76 4.04 -13.13
C SER A 267 -2.62 3.88 -12.12
N PHE A 268 -2.81 3.11 -11.04
CA PHE A 268 -1.72 2.74 -10.15
C PHE A 268 -1.02 1.46 -10.61
N TRP A 269 -1.77 0.36 -10.78
CA TRP A 269 -1.17 -0.96 -11.02
C TRP A 269 -0.32 -1.05 -12.29
N GLN A 270 -0.65 -0.28 -13.33
CA GLN A 270 0.17 -0.20 -14.54
C GLN A 270 1.16 0.96 -14.47
N ALA A 271 0.68 2.18 -14.19
CA ALA A 271 1.57 3.34 -14.26
C ALA A 271 2.67 3.31 -13.19
N GLY A 272 2.40 2.69 -12.02
CA GLY A 272 3.37 2.48 -10.95
C GLY A 272 4.53 1.56 -11.31
N LEU A 273 4.42 0.77 -12.38
CA LEU A 273 5.56 0.00 -12.91
C LEU A 273 6.63 0.92 -13.52
N LEU A 274 6.27 2.09 -14.03
CA LEU A 274 7.22 2.94 -14.77
C LEU A 274 8.26 3.61 -13.85
N PRO A 275 7.91 4.13 -12.65
CA PRO A 275 8.91 4.52 -11.66
C PRO A 275 9.81 3.36 -11.21
N LEU A 276 9.27 2.14 -11.05
CA LEU A 276 10.05 0.96 -10.67
C LEU A 276 11.04 0.56 -11.77
N LEU A 277 10.58 0.52 -13.03
CA LEU A 277 11.44 0.26 -14.19
C LEU A 277 12.49 1.36 -14.37
N HIS A 278 12.12 2.63 -14.17
CA HIS A 278 13.06 3.74 -14.23
C HIS A 278 14.19 3.57 -13.21
N ARG A 279 13.87 3.25 -11.95
CA ARG A 279 14.87 2.93 -10.92
C ARG A 279 15.75 1.74 -11.34
N ALA A 280 15.15 0.65 -11.79
CA ALA A 280 15.87 -0.58 -12.14
C ALA A 280 16.83 -0.39 -13.33
N LEU A 281 16.44 0.41 -14.33
CA LEU A 281 17.26 0.76 -15.49
C LEU A 281 18.31 1.82 -15.12
N HIS A 282 17.96 2.78 -14.25
CA HIS A 282 18.91 3.79 -13.76
C HIS A 282 20.05 3.15 -12.98
N ALA A 283 19.76 2.15 -12.13
CA ALA A 283 20.75 1.36 -11.41
C ALA A 283 21.67 0.51 -12.33
N GLN A 284 21.32 0.38 -13.61
CA GLN A 284 22.17 -0.24 -14.66
C GLN A 284 22.97 0.81 -15.46
N GLY A 285 22.82 2.09 -15.14
CA GLY A 285 23.49 3.18 -15.84
C GLY A 285 22.92 3.45 -17.23
N ASP A 286 21.63 3.17 -17.47
CA ASP A 286 21.00 3.41 -18.77
C ASP A 286 21.02 4.92 -19.11
N PRO A 287 21.78 5.33 -20.14
CA PRO A 287 21.95 6.75 -20.47
C PRO A 287 20.76 7.32 -21.25
N ALA A 288 19.82 6.48 -21.70
CA ALA A 288 18.66 6.89 -22.50
C ALA A 288 17.45 7.28 -21.64
N LEU A 289 17.53 7.09 -20.32
CA LEU A 289 16.44 7.44 -19.40
C LEU A 289 16.19 8.95 -19.40
N SER A 290 14.91 9.30 -19.34
CA SER A 290 14.47 10.69 -19.22
C SER A 290 14.89 11.28 -17.86
N MET A 291 15.17 12.58 -17.83
CA MET A 291 15.49 13.31 -16.60
C MET A 291 14.30 14.11 -16.06
N SER A 292 13.11 13.98 -16.67
CA SER A 292 11.94 14.79 -16.29
C SER A 292 10.60 14.10 -16.43
N ARG A 293 10.52 12.89 -17.00
CA ARG A 293 9.25 12.23 -17.31
C ARG A 293 9.32 10.73 -17.16
N TRP A 294 8.22 10.13 -16.73
CA TRP A 294 8.03 8.69 -16.79
C TRP A 294 7.78 8.23 -18.23
N MET A 295 8.06 6.95 -18.50
CA MET A 295 7.91 6.34 -19.83
C MET A 295 6.44 6.00 -20.17
N PHE A 296 5.51 6.90 -19.87
CA PHE A 296 4.11 6.85 -20.29
C PHE A 296 3.56 8.27 -20.50
N HIS A 297 2.40 8.41 -21.14
CA HIS A 297 1.83 9.72 -21.39
C HIS A 297 1.14 10.28 -20.14
N GLN A 298 1.94 10.87 -19.24
CA GLN A 298 1.50 11.41 -17.93
C GLN A 298 0.25 12.28 -18.02
N GLN A 299 0.22 13.26 -18.93
CA GLN A 299 -0.94 14.15 -19.07
C GLN A 299 -2.23 13.42 -19.47
N ALA A 300 -2.15 12.40 -20.33
CA ALA A 300 -3.33 11.68 -20.81
C ALA A 300 -3.93 10.80 -19.70
N LEU A 301 -3.08 10.27 -18.81
CA LEU A 301 -3.55 9.57 -17.63
C LEU A 301 -4.28 10.53 -16.67
N GLN A 302 -3.72 11.73 -16.44
CA GLN A 302 -4.39 12.75 -15.61
C GLN A 302 -5.73 13.18 -16.22
N GLU A 303 -5.77 13.40 -17.55
CA GLU A 303 -7.01 13.70 -18.30
C GLU A 303 -8.08 12.63 -18.08
N TYR A 304 -7.73 11.34 -18.23
CA TYR A 304 -8.65 10.23 -18.00
C TYR A 304 -9.19 10.20 -16.57
N ILE A 305 -8.33 10.35 -15.57
CA ILE A 305 -8.74 10.30 -14.16
C ILE A 305 -9.64 11.47 -13.83
N LEU A 306 -9.22 12.70 -14.15
CA LEU A 306 -9.92 13.93 -13.81
C LEU A 306 -11.25 14.07 -14.56
N MET A 307 -11.34 13.62 -15.82
CA MET A 307 -12.58 13.77 -16.60
C MET A 307 -13.53 12.58 -16.51
N CYS A 308 -13.01 11.35 -16.37
CA CYS A 308 -13.81 10.14 -16.51
C CYS A 308 -14.00 9.34 -15.22
N CYS A 309 -13.12 9.50 -14.24
CA CYS A 309 -13.08 8.62 -13.06
C CYS A 309 -13.59 9.29 -11.77
N GLN A 310 -14.08 10.53 -11.83
CA GLN A 310 -14.62 11.22 -10.66
C GLN A 310 -16.14 11.04 -10.54
N CYS A 311 -16.62 10.69 -9.35
CA CYS A 311 -18.04 10.70 -9.04
C CYS A 311 -18.45 12.12 -8.57
N PRO A 312 -19.50 12.75 -9.12
CA PRO A 312 -19.92 14.09 -8.73
C PRO A 312 -20.28 14.26 -7.25
N THR A 313 -20.59 13.17 -6.54
CA THR A 313 -20.92 13.18 -5.10
C THR A 313 -19.73 12.82 -4.20
N GLY A 314 -18.51 12.77 -4.75
CA GLY A 314 -17.27 12.40 -4.06
C GLY A 314 -16.83 10.96 -4.34
N GLY A 315 -15.53 10.68 -4.23
CA GLY A 315 -14.93 9.38 -4.55
C GLY A 315 -14.68 9.16 -6.05
N LEU A 316 -13.86 8.17 -6.37
CA LEU A 316 -13.50 7.79 -7.74
C LEU A 316 -14.00 6.38 -8.08
N LEU A 317 -13.93 6.02 -9.36
CA LEU A 317 -14.58 4.86 -9.95
C LEU A 317 -13.73 4.25 -11.08
N ASP A 318 -14.14 3.06 -11.53
CA ASP A 318 -13.54 2.33 -12.67
C ASP A 318 -13.57 3.16 -13.97
N LYS A 319 -14.78 3.44 -14.47
CA LYS A 319 -15.05 4.15 -15.73
C LYS A 319 -16.47 4.74 -15.74
N PRO A 320 -16.80 5.71 -16.61
CA PRO A 320 -18.13 6.28 -16.69
C PRO A 320 -19.24 5.21 -16.77
N GLY A 321 -20.28 5.38 -15.94
CA GLY A 321 -21.38 4.42 -15.80
C GLY A 321 -21.17 3.34 -14.74
N LYS A 322 -20.02 3.30 -14.05
CA LYS A 322 -19.78 2.47 -12.87
C LYS A 322 -20.01 3.24 -11.57
N SER A 323 -20.28 2.52 -10.49
CA SER A 323 -20.39 3.09 -9.14
C SER A 323 -19.02 3.44 -8.58
N ARG A 324 -18.97 4.41 -7.68
CA ARG A 324 -17.80 4.70 -6.84
C ARG A 324 -17.58 3.63 -5.79
N ASP A 325 -16.32 3.45 -5.38
CA ASP A 325 -15.92 2.65 -4.23
C ASP A 325 -14.56 3.11 -3.70
N PHE A 326 -14.17 2.62 -2.52
CA PHE A 326 -12.92 3.03 -1.86
C PHE A 326 -11.67 2.50 -2.57
N TYR A 327 -11.77 1.32 -3.19
CA TYR A 327 -10.68 0.72 -3.94
C TYR A 327 -10.29 1.61 -5.13
N HIS A 328 -11.25 2.00 -5.97
CA HIS A 328 -11.00 2.89 -7.08
C HIS A 328 -10.64 4.30 -6.62
N THR A 329 -11.22 4.80 -5.52
CA THR A 329 -10.82 6.08 -4.93
C THR A 329 -9.32 6.09 -4.61
N CYS A 330 -8.83 5.09 -3.89
CA CYS A 330 -7.42 4.94 -3.57
C CYS A 330 -6.56 4.86 -4.83
N TYR A 331 -6.79 3.88 -5.70
CA TYR A 331 -5.87 3.62 -6.82
C TYR A 331 -5.95 4.63 -7.97
N CYS A 332 -7.08 5.32 -8.17
CA CYS A 332 -7.13 6.45 -9.10
C CYS A 332 -6.31 7.63 -8.55
N LEU A 333 -6.38 7.93 -7.24
CA LEU A 333 -5.57 8.98 -6.64
C LEU A 333 -4.07 8.62 -6.63
N SER A 334 -3.71 7.39 -6.26
CA SER A 334 -2.32 6.93 -6.30
C SER A 334 -1.74 7.02 -7.72
N GLY A 335 -2.51 6.61 -8.73
CA GLY A 335 -2.14 6.75 -10.14
C GLY A 335 -2.03 8.20 -10.61
N LEU A 336 -2.91 9.08 -10.10
CA LEU A 336 -2.85 10.52 -10.39
C LEU A 336 -1.57 11.14 -9.82
N SER A 337 -1.23 10.81 -8.57
CA SER A 337 0.01 11.25 -7.92
C SER A 337 1.26 10.77 -8.71
N ILE A 338 1.33 9.51 -9.11
CA ILE A 338 2.42 9.00 -9.98
C ILE A 338 2.52 9.79 -11.30
N ALA A 339 1.37 10.13 -11.90
CA ALA A 339 1.35 10.90 -13.14
C ALA A 339 1.78 12.35 -12.97
N GLN A 340 1.64 12.92 -11.77
CA GLN A 340 2.02 14.28 -11.44
C GLN A 340 3.49 14.41 -11.11
N HIS A 341 4.07 13.46 -10.38
CA HIS A 341 5.39 13.60 -9.78
C HIS A 341 6.43 12.70 -10.45
N PHE A 342 7.44 13.30 -11.08
CA PHE A 342 8.65 12.62 -11.51
C PHE A 342 9.80 12.89 -10.53
N GLY A 343 10.54 11.84 -10.17
CA GLY A 343 11.74 11.94 -9.32
C GLY A 343 12.81 10.92 -9.68
N SER A 344 14.05 11.38 -9.87
CA SER A 344 15.21 10.50 -10.16
C SER A 344 16.50 11.14 -9.65
N GLY A 345 17.01 10.64 -8.52
CA GLY A 345 18.17 11.23 -7.85
C GLY A 345 17.86 12.65 -7.39
N ALA A 346 18.66 13.64 -7.80
CA ALA A 346 18.44 15.05 -7.50
C ALA A 346 17.39 15.72 -8.41
N MET A 347 16.91 15.03 -9.45
CA MET A 347 15.96 15.59 -10.42
C MET A 347 14.53 15.40 -9.92
N LEU A 348 13.77 16.49 -9.87
CA LEU A 348 12.35 16.51 -9.57
C LEU A 348 11.64 17.32 -10.66
N HIS A 349 10.54 16.79 -11.19
CA HIS A 349 9.75 17.49 -12.19
C HIS A 349 8.27 17.16 -12.04
N ASP A 350 7.47 18.16 -11.71
CA ASP A 350 6.04 18.00 -11.56
C ASP A 350 5.28 18.46 -12.80
N VAL A 351 4.26 17.71 -13.17
CA VAL A 351 3.31 18.03 -14.23
C VAL A 351 1.91 17.95 -13.65
N VAL A 352 1.36 19.06 -13.17
CA VAL A 352 0.00 19.09 -12.60
C VAL A 352 -0.96 19.65 -13.65
N LEU A 353 -1.90 18.81 -14.10
CA LEU A 353 -2.90 19.23 -15.07
C LEU A 353 -4.10 19.91 -14.39
N GLY A 354 -4.55 21.02 -14.97
CA GLY A 354 -5.74 21.75 -14.51
C GLY A 354 -5.39 22.85 -13.52
N VAL A 355 -6.17 22.96 -12.44
CA VAL A 355 -5.93 23.95 -11.40
C VAL A 355 -4.76 23.49 -10.51
N PRO A 356 -3.91 24.39 -9.98
CA PRO A 356 -2.76 24.00 -9.15
C PRO A 356 -3.13 23.15 -7.92
N GLU A 357 -4.33 23.32 -7.38
CA GLU A 357 -4.86 22.57 -6.24
C GLU A 357 -5.16 21.11 -6.55
N ASN A 358 -5.04 20.68 -7.81
CA ASN A 358 -5.10 19.28 -8.20
C ASN A 358 -3.84 18.49 -7.78
N ALA A 359 -2.76 19.18 -7.35
CA ALA A 359 -1.56 18.54 -6.87
C ALA A 359 -1.87 17.66 -5.65
N LEU A 360 -1.50 16.38 -5.73
CA LEU A 360 -1.58 15.43 -4.63
C LEU A 360 -0.24 15.35 -3.90
N GLN A 361 -0.24 14.73 -2.72
CA GLN A 361 1.01 14.27 -2.11
C GLN A 361 1.65 13.14 -2.95
N PRO A 362 2.99 13.03 -2.99
CA PRO A 362 3.65 11.93 -3.68
C PRO A 362 3.39 10.59 -2.98
N THR A 363 3.33 9.50 -3.75
CA THR A 363 3.27 8.13 -3.22
C THR A 363 4.54 7.34 -3.57
N HIS A 364 5.02 6.51 -2.65
CA HIS A 364 6.17 5.65 -2.90
C HIS A 364 5.78 4.51 -3.85
N PRO A 365 6.46 4.34 -5.01
CA PRO A 365 6.00 3.46 -6.08
C PRO A 365 6.06 1.96 -5.73
N VAL A 366 6.82 1.57 -4.71
CA VAL A 366 6.87 0.18 -4.23
C VAL A 366 5.73 -0.13 -3.27
N TYR A 367 5.45 0.72 -2.29
CA TYR A 367 4.60 0.40 -1.13
C TYR A 367 3.20 1.01 -1.22
N ASN A 368 3.05 2.05 -2.05
CA ASN A 368 1.86 2.87 -2.19
C ASN A 368 1.37 3.51 -0.88
N ILE A 369 2.31 4.16 -0.19
CA ILE A 369 2.12 5.07 0.95
C ILE A 369 3.08 6.25 0.76
N GLY A 370 2.95 7.33 1.52
CA GLY A 370 3.86 8.49 1.43
C GLY A 370 5.34 8.09 1.52
N PRO A 371 6.23 8.64 0.67
CA PRO A 371 7.67 8.39 0.77
C PRO A 371 8.25 8.72 2.15
N ASP A 372 7.73 9.76 2.81
CA ASP A 372 8.04 10.12 4.19
C ASP A 372 7.63 9.02 5.17
N LYS A 373 6.44 8.42 5.01
CA LYS A 373 5.97 7.30 5.83
C LYS A 373 6.83 6.06 5.69
N VAL A 374 7.26 5.73 4.48
CA VAL A 374 8.20 4.63 4.23
C VAL A 374 9.51 4.87 4.98
N ILE A 375 10.09 6.08 4.85
CA ILE A 375 11.35 6.43 5.53
C ILE A 375 11.18 6.36 7.05
N GLN A 376 10.10 6.93 7.58
CA GLN A 376 9.83 6.97 9.02
C GLN A 376 9.65 5.56 9.60
N ALA A 377 8.83 4.71 8.97
CA ALA A 377 8.59 3.34 9.42
C ALA A 377 9.85 2.48 9.35
N THR A 378 10.57 2.52 8.21
CA THR A 378 11.81 1.74 8.04
C THR A 378 12.87 2.16 9.05
N MET A 379 13.06 3.47 9.28
CA MET A 379 13.98 3.96 10.31
C MET A 379 13.56 3.48 11.70
N TYR A 380 12.27 3.55 12.05
CA TYR A 380 11.79 3.06 13.34
C TYR A 380 12.09 1.57 13.55
N PHE A 381 11.74 0.71 12.58
CA PHE A 381 11.92 -0.74 12.72
C PHE A 381 13.36 -1.22 12.57
N LEU A 382 14.24 -0.46 11.92
CA LEU A 382 15.69 -0.75 11.87
C LEU A 382 16.36 -0.65 13.25
N HIS A 383 15.78 0.10 14.20
CA HIS A 383 16.27 0.12 15.58
C HIS A 383 15.86 -1.12 16.39
N LYS A 384 15.04 -2.02 15.83
CA LYS A 384 14.66 -3.30 16.44
C LYS A 384 15.36 -4.44 15.69
N PRO A 385 15.97 -5.41 16.39
CA PRO A 385 16.65 -6.53 15.74
C PRO A 385 15.67 -7.40 14.97
N VAL A 386 16.15 -8.14 13.97
CA VAL A 386 15.36 -9.17 13.29
C VAL A 386 14.99 -10.25 14.32
N PRO A 387 13.71 -10.62 14.48
CA PRO A 387 13.28 -11.58 15.50
C PRO A 387 14.02 -12.91 15.43
N GLY A 388 14.67 -13.31 16.52
CA GLY A 388 15.39 -14.59 16.61
C GLY A 388 16.70 -14.67 15.82
N PHE A 389 17.20 -13.54 15.30
CA PHE A 389 18.50 -13.43 14.66
C PHE A 389 19.38 -12.46 15.47
N GLU A 390 20.50 -12.95 16.01
CA GLU A 390 21.57 -12.07 16.50
C GLU A 390 22.50 -11.77 15.31
N GLU A 391 22.67 -10.48 14.98
CA GLU A 391 23.81 -10.07 14.17
C GLU A 391 25.05 -10.32 15.03
N HIS A 392 25.89 -11.28 14.62
CA HIS A 392 27.24 -11.34 15.17
C HIS A 392 27.94 -10.05 14.74
N GLU A 393 28.05 -9.09 15.66
CA GLU A 393 29.01 -8.00 15.52
C GLU A 393 30.39 -8.63 15.43
N ASP A 394 30.97 -8.66 14.23
CA ASP A 394 32.40 -8.92 14.05
C ASP A 394 33.15 -7.76 14.72
N GLU A 395 33.43 -7.88 16.03
CA GLU A 395 34.44 -7.10 16.73
C GLU A 395 35.81 -7.42 16.14
N ALA A 396 36.14 -6.78 15.01
CA ALA A 396 37.52 -6.66 14.55
C ALA A 396 38.27 -5.67 15.47
N SER A 397 38.50 -6.07 16.71
CA SER A 397 39.51 -5.46 17.59
C SER A 397 40.89 -5.95 17.15
N ALA A 398 41.42 -5.34 16.08
CA ALA A 398 42.84 -5.45 15.77
C ALA A 398 43.61 -4.47 16.67
N GLU A 399 44.08 -4.97 17.82
CA GLU A 399 45.18 -4.33 18.55
C GLU A 399 46.41 -4.22 17.63
N PRO A 400 47.10 -3.06 17.58
CA PRO A 400 48.37 -2.99 16.90
C PRO A 400 49.43 -3.71 17.75
N ALA A 401 49.88 -4.87 17.27
CA ALA A 401 51.06 -5.52 17.82
C ALA A 401 52.28 -4.59 17.62
N THR A 402 52.79 -4.09 18.74
CA THR A 402 54.13 -3.54 18.86
C THR A 402 55.16 -4.65 18.74
N ASP A 403 56.04 -4.58 17.74
CA ASP A 403 57.50 -4.72 17.88
C ASP A 403 58.22 -4.30 16.59
#